data_AF-A0A9N8J218-F1
#
_entry.id   AF-A0A9N8J218-F1
#
_cell.length_a   1.000
_cell.length_b   1.000
_cell.length_c   1.000
_cell.angle_alpha   90.00
_cell.angle_beta   90.00
_cell.angle_gamma   90.00
#
_symmetry.space_group_name_H-M   'P 1'
#
loop_
_entity.id
_entity.type
_entity.pdbx_description
1 polymer ?
#
loop_
_entity_poly.entity_id
_entity_poly.type
_entity_poly.pdbx_seq_one_letter_code
_entity_poly.pdbx_strand_id
1 'polypeptide(L)'
;MKKLFQRIILLLLLTSNFTNAQSQDLTLQKLIDNQLINQEDVSDFELKQLDFKMENKTSYLYGLFQCEFKKLHGHFYFQVITDMVAIEDEQLTEGEQKKENIELSDYLFKLKKCDLINEKQFSYFQQQINNNSYSYKIQFLKDITNKTLNADHLERLKKFASFLKEYKIADTKYESLIAAIDEEKIKEHADLLLYCEKSITIDTKDDTNEPKEYLEAIYKKTASLAAELNFTDFELKIVPDTDKFYDFIVSLKSGGKIYRQKSSYRLEVVSKDHFSARKIGFRDYYQIFNKILNDQHSQYRLHEIKFNIDETYPEVLGIMMLTKEQEKALKIHETYIIPSQEDYKKKFTTSQIDKVIEEYSNIGLFSNLSAAQINLGKENVAEQENNNYIEILSAFPNIIYSIPNSLPNFKDSYAELTKEYSKISHNQFNPTNISNIFDKKTKKSTLKFKVGNKSYTKVLRISDYFIDLYFFEFIELVAAENKLNGKFYDLHTGGEGSKVIFLTKKQYDYIRANKLLLFLDPEPEYDE
;
A
#
# COMPACT_ATOMS: atom_id res chain seq x y z
N MET A 1 58.39 36.44 8.29
CA MET A 1 57.07 35.95 7.82
C MET A 1 57.12 34.61 7.08
N LYS A 2 58.01 34.37 6.10
CA LYS A 2 58.09 33.08 5.36
C LYS A 2 58.27 31.82 6.24
N LYS A 3 59.07 31.88 7.31
CA LYS A 3 59.28 30.73 8.24
C LYS A 3 58.08 30.43 9.15
N LEU A 4 57.22 31.42 9.42
CA LEU A 4 55.99 31.24 10.20
C LEU A 4 54.89 30.63 9.32
N PHE A 5 54.80 31.07 8.06
CA PHE A 5 53.86 30.54 7.08
C PHE A 5 54.18 29.10 6.68
N GLN A 6 55.47 28.72 6.55
CA GLN A 6 55.86 27.33 6.32
C GLN A 6 55.53 26.41 7.51
N ARG A 7 55.63 26.89 8.75
CA ARG A 7 55.26 26.08 9.93
C ARG A 7 53.75 25.94 10.10
N ILE A 8 52.97 26.96 9.73
CA ILE A 8 51.50 26.90 9.73
C ILE A 8 50.97 26.00 8.61
N ILE A 9 51.60 26.01 7.42
CA ILE A 9 51.25 25.09 6.32
C ILE A 9 51.67 23.64 6.65
N LEU A 10 52.81 23.42 7.33
CA LEU A 10 53.21 22.08 7.77
C LEU A 10 52.30 21.55 8.90
N LEU A 11 51.85 22.42 9.82
CA LEU A 11 50.85 22.05 10.82
C LEU A 11 49.47 21.79 10.19
N LEU A 12 49.06 22.58 9.19
CA LEU A 12 47.80 22.36 8.47
C LEU A 12 47.82 21.08 7.63
N LEU A 13 48.96 20.72 7.02
CA LEU A 13 49.16 19.44 6.31
C LEU A 13 49.26 18.24 7.26
N LEU A 14 49.80 18.43 8.47
CA LEU A 14 49.78 17.40 9.51
C LEU A 14 48.40 17.26 10.16
N THR A 15 47.60 18.32 10.26
CA THR A 15 46.21 18.20 10.74
C THR A 15 45.24 17.74 9.67
N SER A 16 45.45 18.06 8.38
CA SER A 16 44.59 17.59 7.28
C SER A 16 44.78 16.12 6.94
N ASN A 17 45.98 15.56 7.20
CA ASN A 17 46.22 14.12 7.10
C ASN A 17 45.77 13.34 8.35
N PHE A 18 45.43 14.03 9.44
CA PHE A 18 44.87 13.40 10.65
C PHE A 18 43.35 13.55 10.77
N THR A 19 42.70 14.35 9.92
CA THR A 19 41.23 14.50 9.91
C THR A 19 40.50 13.58 8.94
N ASN A 20 41.20 12.82 8.08
CA ASN A 20 40.62 11.71 7.31
C ASN A 20 40.75 10.34 8.03
N ALA A 21 41.20 10.33 9.29
CA ALA A 21 41.22 9.15 10.16
C ALA A 21 39.99 9.06 11.08
N GLN A 22 38.86 9.68 10.68
CA GLN A 22 37.58 9.53 11.38
C GLN A 22 36.86 8.27 10.88
N SER A 23 36.69 7.34 11.82
CA SER A 23 36.14 5.98 11.76
C SER A 23 36.95 4.95 10.96
N GLN A 24 38.13 4.58 11.46
CA GLN A 24 38.63 3.24 11.16
C GLN A 24 37.64 2.24 11.75
N ASP A 25 37.05 1.42 10.88
CA ASP A 25 36.25 0.29 11.28
C ASP A 25 37.08 -0.62 12.20
N LEU A 26 36.71 -0.63 13.49
CA LEU A 26 37.42 -1.37 14.53
C LEU A 26 37.47 -2.87 14.25
N THR A 27 36.48 -3.40 13.53
CA THR A 27 36.45 -4.82 13.14
C THR A 27 37.43 -5.07 12.01
N LEU A 28 37.43 -4.22 10.97
CA LEU A 28 38.41 -4.32 9.88
C LEU A 28 39.85 -4.23 10.39
N GLN A 29 40.14 -3.32 11.32
CA GLN A 29 41.46 -3.23 11.94
C GLN A 29 41.83 -4.52 12.69
N LYS A 30 40.88 -5.12 13.44
CA LYS A 30 41.10 -6.43 14.06
C LYS A 30 41.38 -7.52 13.03
N LEU A 31 40.74 -7.50 11.86
CA LEU A 31 41.00 -8.47 10.78
C LEU A 31 42.43 -8.35 10.24
N ILE A 32 42.91 -7.12 10.05
CA ILE A 32 44.28 -6.85 9.60
C ILE A 32 45.28 -7.29 10.69
N ASP A 33 45.06 -6.89 11.94
CA ASP A 33 45.95 -7.18 13.07
C ASP A 33 46.07 -8.69 13.35
N ASN A 34 44.99 -9.45 13.13
CA ASN A 34 44.97 -10.91 13.28
C ASN A 34 45.34 -11.65 11.99
N GLN A 35 45.78 -10.94 10.94
CA GLN A 35 46.24 -11.51 9.67
C GLN A 35 45.15 -12.37 8.97
N LEU A 36 43.89 -11.97 9.09
CA LEU A 36 42.78 -12.57 8.34
C LEU A 36 42.66 -11.99 6.93
N ILE A 37 43.17 -10.77 6.75
CA ILE A 37 43.26 -10.05 5.47
C ILE A 37 44.58 -9.28 5.39
N ASN A 38 45.18 -9.21 4.20
CA ASN A 38 46.39 -8.43 3.96
C ASN A 38 46.02 -6.97 3.62
N GLN A 39 46.93 -6.03 3.91
CA GLN A 39 46.74 -4.61 3.60
C GLN A 39 46.43 -4.34 2.12
N GLU A 40 46.98 -5.16 1.21
CA GLU A 40 46.76 -5.07 -0.25
C GLU A 40 45.34 -5.48 -0.68
N ASP A 41 44.67 -6.33 0.10
CA ASP A 41 43.33 -6.85 -0.19
C ASP A 41 42.21 -5.97 0.43
N VAL A 42 42.56 -4.99 1.27
CA VAL A 42 41.57 -4.19 2.04
C VAL A 42 40.59 -3.46 1.13
N SER A 43 41.07 -2.87 0.03
CA SER A 43 40.18 -2.15 -0.90
C SER A 43 39.18 -3.08 -1.59
N ASP A 44 39.59 -4.32 -1.90
CA ASP A 44 38.70 -5.33 -2.49
C ASP A 44 37.67 -5.81 -1.46
N PHE A 45 38.09 -5.97 -0.21
CA PHE A 45 37.23 -6.35 0.90
C PHE A 45 36.16 -5.31 1.17
N GLU A 46 36.53 -4.04 1.34
CA GLU A 46 35.58 -2.95 1.60
C GLU A 46 34.58 -2.81 0.44
N LEU A 47 35.04 -2.92 -0.81
CA LEU A 47 34.17 -2.91 -1.99
C LEU A 47 33.10 -4.02 -1.92
N LYS A 48 33.50 -5.24 -1.53
CA LYS A 48 32.59 -6.39 -1.46
C LYS A 48 31.73 -6.40 -0.21
N GLN A 49 32.20 -5.82 0.88
CA GLN A 49 31.41 -5.61 2.08
C GLN A 49 30.24 -4.68 1.81
N LEU A 50 30.43 -3.62 1.01
CA LEU A 50 29.38 -2.67 0.61
C LEU A 50 28.26 -3.29 -0.24
N ASP A 51 28.56 -4.35 -0.99
CA ASP A 51 27.52 -5.11 -1.72
C ASP A 51 26.50 -5.73 -0.73
N PHE A 52 26.92 -5.95 0.52
CA PHE A 52 26.09 -6.40 1.61
C PHE A 52 25.67 -5.17 2.45
N LYS A 53 24.47 -4.64 2.20
CA LYS A 53 23.94 -3.38 2.79
C LYS A 53 23.72 -3.41 4.33
N MET A 54 24.47 -4.21 5.07
CA MET A 54 24.41 -4.36 6.53
C MET A 54 25.82 -4.43 7.12
N GLU A 55 26.18 -3.53 8.03
CA GLU A 55 27.42 -3.59 8.83
C GLU A 55 27.27 -4.60 9.97
N ASN A 56 27.24 -5.90 9.66
CA ASN A 56 27.12 -6.98 10.64
C ASN A 56 28.20 -8.05 10.42
N LYS A 57 28.33 -8.99 11.36
CA LYS A 57 29.36 -10.05 11.31
C LYS A 57 29.34 -10.83 9.99
N THR A 58 28.15 -11.02 9.42
CA THR A 58 27.96 -11.67 8.12
C THR A 58 28.64 -10.90 6.98
N SER A 59 28.60 -9.57 6.96
CA SER A 59 29.24 -8.78 5.90
C SER A 59 30.76 -8.90 5.91
N TYR A 60 31.38 -8.97 7.11
CA TYR A 60 32.82 -9.20 7.22
C TYR A 60 33.21 -10.61 6.77
N LEU A 61 32.45 -11.64 7.19
CA LEU A 61 32.70 -13.01 6.75
C LEU A 61 32.53 -13.16 5.23
N TYR A 62 31.55 -12.47 4.64
CA TYR A 62 31.35 -12.41 3.19
C TYR A 62 32.49 -11.72 2.46
N GLY A 63 33.00 -10.60 2.98
CA GLY A 63 34.18 -9.93 2.43
C GLY A 63 35.40 -10.86 2.45
N LEU A 64 35.62 -11.59 3.54
CA LEU A 64 36.71 -12.59 3.64
C LEU A 64 36.53 -13.71 2.60
N PHE A 65 35.30 -14.23 2.43
CA PHE A 65 34.98 -15.20 1.41
C PHE A 65 35.29 -14.67 0.00
N GLN A 66 34.88 -13.44 -0.33
CA GLN A 66 35.09 -12.83 -1.64
C GLN A 66 36.57 -12.62 -1.96
N CYS A 67 37.37 -12.18 -0.99
CA CYS A 67 38.82 -12.05 -1.15
C CYS A 67 39.47 -13.42 -1.38
N GLU A 68 39.07 -14.45 -0.62
CA GLU A 68 39.60 -15.81 -0.80
C GLU A 68 39.20 -16.39 -2.16
N PHE A 69 37.95 -16.19 -2.58
CA PHE A 69 37.46 -16.61 -3.91
C PHE A 69 38.26 -15.94 -5.02
N LYS A 70 38.51 -14.63 -4.92
CA LYS A 70 39.31 -13.87 -5.90
C LYS A 70 40.75 -14.38 -5.97
N LYS A 71 41.37 -14.74 -4.85
CA LYS A 71 42.72 -15.31 -4.82
C LYS A 71 42.81 -16.62 -5.60
N LEU A 72 41.79 -17.46 -5.51
CA LEU A 72 41.76 -18.76 -6.17
C LEU A 72 41.35 -18.67 -7.65
N HIS A 73 40.41 -17.79 -7.99
CA HIS A 73 39.77 -17.78 -9.31
C HIS A 73 40.06 -16.53 -10.16
N GLY A 74 40.76 -15.52 -9.62
CA GLY A 74 41.12 -14.28 -10.31
C GLY A 74 39.97 -13.28 -10.50
N HIS A 75 38.76 -13.60 -10.02
CA HIS A 75 37.57 -12.75 -10.11
C HIS A 75 36.71 -12.92 -8.86
N PHE A 76 35.78 -12.00 -8.60
CA PHE A 76 34.84 -12.10 -7.48
C PHE A 76 33.69 -13.05 -7.79
N TYR A 77 33.11 -13.65 -6.74
CA TYR A 77 31.92 -14.46 -6.87
C TYR A 77 30.70 -13.60 -7.21
N PHE A 78 29.95 -13.98 -8.25
CA PHE A 78 28.90 -13.14 -8.86
C PHE A 78 27.51 -13.29 -8.20
N GLN A 79 27.24 -14.36 -7.47
CA GLN A 79 25.92 -14.60 -6.85
C GLN A 79 25.86 -14.17 -5.38
N VAL A 80 24.65 -13.90 -4.88
CA VAL A 80 24.38 -13.52 -3.49
C VAL A 80 24.60 -14.74 -2.56
N ILE A 81 24.89 -14.50 -1.28
CA ILE A 81 25.24 -15.51 -0.26
C ILE A 81 24.32 -16.73 -0.24
N THR A 82 23.02 -16.54 -0.45
CA THR A 82 22.01 -17.62 -0.44
C THR A 82 22.20 -18.67 -1.54
N ASP A 83 22.93 -18.31 -2.61
CA ASP A 83 23.13 -19.13 -3.80
C ASP A 83 24.60 -19.52 -4.01
N MET A 84 25.44 -19.50 -2.95
CA MET A 84 26.83 -19.93 -3.10
C MET A 84 26.91 -21.37 -3.65
N VAL A 85 27.45 -21.54 -4.87
CA VAL A 85 27.59 -22.81 -5.59
C VAL A 85 28.38 -23.83 -4.77
N ALA A 86 28.07 -25.11 -4.93
CA ALA A 86 28.85 -26.19 -4.36
C ALA A 86 30.29 -26.10 -4.88
N ILE A 87 31.24 -25.88 -3.99
CA ILE A 87 32.67 -25.91 -4.32
C ILE A 87 33.05 -27.38 -4.35
N GLU A 88 33.61 -27.85 -5.47
CA GLU A 88 33.92 -29.27 -5.69
C GLU A 88 34.69 -29.87 -4.51
N ASP A 89 34.23 -31.03 -4.02
CA ASP A 89 34.86 -31.78 -2.95
C ASP A 89 36.04 -32.58 -3.51
N GLU A 90 37.17 -31.91 -3.70
CA GLU A 90 38.42 -32.63 -3.95
C GLU A 90 38.86 -33.33 -2.66
N GLN A 91 39.09 -34.65 -2.74
CA GLN A 91 39.54 -35.43 -1.60
C GLN A 91 41.03 -35.20 -1.37
N LEU A 92 41.37 -34.52 -0.28
CA LEU A 92 42.75 -34.40 0.17
C LEU A 92 43.29 -35.75 0.64
N THR A 93 44.60 -35.98 0.47
CA THR A 93 45.27 -37.09 1.15
C THR A 93 45.26 -36.88 2.67
N GLU A 94 45.47 -37.94 3.46
CA GLU A 94 45.48 -37.84 4.93
C GLU A 94 46.48 -36.80 5.46
N GLY A 95 47.65 -36.69 4.82
CA GLY A 95 48.68 -35.70 5.17
C GLY A 95 48.27 -34.27 4.85
N GLU A 96 47.63 -34.05 3.70
CA GLU A 96 47.11 -32.74 3.28
C GLU A 96 45.92 -32.31 4.15
N GLN A 97 44.99 -33.21 4.44
CA GLN A 97 43.85 -32.94 5.31
C GLN A 97 44.30 -32.54 6.73
N LYS A 98 45.31 -33.21 7.28
CA LYS A 98 45.85 -32.86 8.60
C LYS A 98 46.45 -31.45 8.62
N LYS A 99 47.12 -31.05 7.54
CA LYS A 99 47.68 -29.71 7.40
C LYS A 99 46.55 -28.68 7.28
N GLU A 100 45.57 -28.93 6.42
CA GLU A 100 44.41 -28.06 6.22
C GLU A 100 43.65 -27.85 7.54
N ASN A 101 43.38 -28.91 8.30
CA ASN A 101 42.67 -28.81 9.58
C ASN A 101 43.42 -27.93 10.61
N ILE A 102 44.75 -27.94 10.61
CA ILE A 102 45.55 -27.07 11.48
C ILE A 102 45.39 -25.62 11.06
N GLU A 103 45.49 -25.34 9.75
CA GLU A 103 45.34 -23.99 9.20
C GLU A 103 43.92 -23.45 9.43
N LEU A 104 42.88 -24.27 9.22
CA LEU A 104 41.49 -23.90 9.51
C LEU A 104 41.23 -23.68 11.00
N SER A 105 41.84 -24.47 11.89
CA SER A 105 41.70 -24.28 13.33
C SER A 105 42.34 -22.96 13.81
N ASP A 106 43.51 -22.61 13.28
CA ASP A 106 44.16 -21.31 13.54
C ASP A 106 43.31 -20.16 12.98
N TYR A 107 42.79 -20.32 11.76
CA TYR A 107 41.92 -19.34 11.13
C TYR A 107 40.62 -19.13 11.92
N LEU A 108 39.96 -20.21 12.38
CA LEU A 108 38.77 -20.17 13.23
C LEU A 108 39.05 -19.43 14.55
N PHE A 109 40.22 -19.65 15.16
CA PHE A 109 40.64 -18.94 16.37
C PHE A 109 40.83 -17.43 16.14
N LYS A 110 41.40 -17.05 15.00
CA LYS A 110 41.50 -15.65 14.58
C LYS A 110 40.12 -15.02 14.35
N LEU A 111 39.19 -15.72 13.70
CA LEU A 111 37.80 -15.25 13.53
C LEU A 111 37.13 -14.97 14.89
N LYS A 112 37.34 -15.84 15.88
CA LYS A 112 36.84 -15.65 17.24
C LYS A 112 37.46 -14.43 17.93
N LYS A 113 38.76 -14.21 17.79
CA LYS A 113 39.46 -13.02 18.33
C LYS A 113 38.95 -11.70 17.72
N CYS A 114 38.46 -11.75 16.49
CA CYS A 114 37.86 -10.61 15.82
C CYS A 114 36.37 -10.42 16.15
N ASP A 115 35.82 -11.19 17.10
CA ASP A 115 34.41 -11.18 17.49
C ASP A 115 33.43 -11.54 16.36
N LEU A 116 33.91 -12.12 15.25
CA LEU A 116 33.08 -12.50 14.11
C LEU A 116 32.22 -13.75 14.37
N ILE A 117 32.59 -14.55 15.36
CA ILE A 117 31.83 -15.72 15.82
C ILE A 117 31.80 -15.81 17.35
N ASN A 118 30.74 -16.42 17.88
CA ASN A 118 30.60 -16.69 19.32
C ASN A 118 31.15 -18.08 19.72
N GLU A 119 31.15 -18.38 21.02
CA GLU A 119 31.67 -19.64 21.57
C GLU A 119 30.97 -20.89 21.01
N LYS A 120 29.65 -20.81 20.80
CA LYS A 120 28.84 -21.91 20.25
C LYS A 120 29.21 -22.19 18.80
N GLN A 121 29.36 -21.14 17.99
CA GLN A 121 29.82 -21.24 16.61
C GLN A 121 31.25 -21.78 16.55
N PHE A 122 32.16 -21.26 17.38
CA PHE A 122 33.54 -21.76 17.47
C PHE A 122 33.58 -23.26 17.77
N SER A 123 32.83 -23.73 18.77
CA SER A 123 32.78 -25.14 19.16
C SER A 123 32.21 -26.02 18.03
N TYR A 124 31.15 -25.56 17.35
CA TYR A 124 30.56 -26.24 16.20
C TYR A 124 31.56 -26.41 15.05
N PHE A 125 32.21 -25.31 14.64
CA PHE A 125 33.13 -25.33 13.51
C PHE A 125 34.42 -26.08 13.82
N GLN A 126 34.91 -26.03 15.06
CA GLN A 126 36.05 -26.86 15.48
C GLN A 126 35.73 -28.35 15.36
N GLN A 127 34.50 -28.76 15.69
CA GLN A 127 34.06 -30.13 15.51
C GLN A 127 34.00 -30.53 14.03
N GLN A 128 33.48 -29.67 13.16
CA GLN A 128 33.45 -29.92 11.71
C GLN A 128 34.86 -30.05 11.12
N ILE A 129 35.79 -29.18 11.52
CA ILE A 129 37.20 -29.27 11.14
C ILE A 129 37.80 -30.61 11.60
N ASN A 130 37.58 -31.00 12.86
CA ASN A 130 38.08 -32.27 13.39
C ASN A 130 37.48 -33.50 12.70
N ASN A 131 36.31 -33.36 12.09
CA ASN A 131 35.64 -34.41 11.31
C ASN A 131 36.04 -34.41 9.82
N ASN A 132 37.04 -33.61 9.43
CA ASN A 132 37.50 -33.45 8.04
C ASN A 132 36.38 -32.97 7.09
N SER A 133 35.47 -32.13 7.57
CA SER A 133 34.32 -31.67 6.79
C SER A 133 34.65 -30.59 5.75
N TYR A 134 35.91 -30.14 5.67
CA TYR A 134 36.35 -29.11 4.73
C TYR A 134 37.66 -29.53 4.07
N SER A 135 37.70 -29.49 2.74
CA SER A 135 38.92 -29.67 1.95
C SER A 135 39.67 -28.35 1.75
N TYR A 136 38.98 -27.21 1.82
CA TYR A 136 39.57 -25.91 1.56
C TYR A 136 38.96 -24.80 2.43
N LYS A 137 39.79 -23.83 2.82
CA LYS A 137 39.38 -22.58 3.49
C LYS A 137 38.17 -21.88 2.90
N ILE A 138 37.98 -21.91 1.58
CA ILE A 138 36.84 -21.27 0.95
C ILE A 138 35.51 -21.97 1.24
N GLN A 139 35.51 -23.31 1.37
CA GLN A 139 34.34 -24.10 1.79
C GLN A 139 33.99 -23.77 3.25
N PHE A 140 35.01 -23.70 4.11
CA PHE A 140 34.86 -23.29 5.50
C PHE A 140 34.28 -21.87 5.63
N LEU A 141 34.83 -20.90 4.89
CA LEU A 141 34.36 -19.51 4.86
C LEU A 141 32.92 -19.38 4.38
N LYS A 142 32.53 -20.17 3.37
CA LYS A 142 31.14 -20.25 2.91
C LYS A 142 30.21 -20.74 4.03
N ASP A 143 30.53 -21.86 4.67
CA ASP A 143 29.67 -22.47 5.69
C ASP A 143 29.53 -21.57 6.93
N ILE A 144 30.63 -20.99 7.42
CA ILE A 144 30.59 -20.05 8.55
C ILE A 144 29.82 -18.76 8.24
N THR A 145 29.91 -18.26 7.00
CA THR A 145 29.13 -17.09 6.55
C THR A 145 27.64 -17.42 6.55
N ASN A 146 27.24 -18.56 5.97
CA ASN A 146 25.84 -18.99 5.92
C ASN A 146 25.26 -19.24 7.31
N LYS A 147 26.01 -19.90 8.19
CA LYS A 147 25.57 -20.15 9.57
C LYS A 147 25.39 -18.85 10.36
N THR A 148 26.27 -17.88 10.14
CA THR A 148 26.18 -16.56 10.80
C THR A 148 25.03 -15.75 10.24
N LEU A 149 24.79 -15.77 8.92
CA LEU A 149 23.64 -15.14 8.29
C LEU A 149 22.32 -15.67 8.87
N ASN A 150 22.20 -16.99 9.01
CA ASN A 150 21.01 -17.61 9.60
C ASN A 150 20.83 -17.18 11.07
N ALA A 151 21.90 -17.17 11.86
CA ALA A 151 21.83 -16.70 13.25
C ALA A 151 21.38 -15.23 13.34
N ASP A 152 21.93 -14.34 12.50
CA ASP A 152 21.54 -12.93 12.42
C ASP A 152 20.08 -12.77 11.99
N HIS A 153 19.59 -13.63 11.08
CA HIS A 153 18.18 -13.67 10.68
C HIS A 153 17.27 -14.07 11.84
N LEU A 154 17.58 -15.16 12.56
CA LEU A 154 16.81 -15.61 13.72
C LEU A 154 16.78 -14.56 14.83
N GLU A 155 17.89 -13.86 15.10
CA GLU A 155 17.91 -12.77 16.08
C GLU A 155 16.99 -11.61 15.67
N ARG A 156 16.98 -11.23 14.39
CA ARG A 156 16.06 -10.21 13.88
C ARG A 156 14.59 -10.66 14.00
N LEU A 157 14.28 -11.92 13.69
CA LEU A 157 12.94 -12.47 13.91
C LEU A 157 12.53 -12.42 15.38
N LYS A 158 13.44 -12.72 16.31
CA LYS A 158 13.15 -12.61 17.76
C LYS A 158 12.92 -11.17 18.22
N LYS A 159 13.67 -10.21 17.67
CA LYS A 159 13.42 -8.77 17.90
C LYS A 159 12.04 -8.38 17.40
N PHE A 160 11.67 -8.83 16.20
CA PHE A 160 10.33 -8.60 15.66
C PHE A 160 9.23 -9.29 16.47
N ALA A 161 9.43 -10.52 16.93
CA ALA A 161 8.50 -11.22 17.81
C ALA A 161 8.28 -10.47 19.13
N SER A 162 9.35 -9.88 19.69
CA SER A 162 9.27 -9.06 20.90
C SER A 162 8.47 -7.78 20.67
N PHE A 163 8.65 -7.15 19.50
CA PHE A 163 7.81 -6.04 19.06
C PHE A 163 6.32 -6.46 18.91
N LEU A 164 6.04 -7.62 18.30
CA LEU A 164 4.65 -8.12 18.20
C LEU A 164 4.01 -8.37 19.57
N LYS A 165 4.80 -8.81 20.57
CA LYS A 165 4.34 -8.95 21.95
C LYS A 165 4.04 -7.60 22.59
N GLU A 166 4.94 -6.63 22.45
CA GLU A 166 4.80 -5.28 23.01
C GLU A 166 3.47 -4.62 22.58
N TYR A 167 3.11 -4.75 21.30
CA TYR A 167 1.87 -4.22 20.74
C TYR A 167 0.66 -5.15 20.89
N LYS A 168 0.79 -6.23 21.66
CA LYS A 168 -0.25 -7.24 21.89
C LYS A 168 -0.82 -7.87 20.62
N ILE A 169 0.02 -7.99 19.59
CA ILE A 169 -0.34 -8.63 18.32
C ILE A 169 -0.15 -10.15 18.44
N ALA A 170 0.87 -10.58 19.19
CA ALA A 170 1.21 -11.98 19.45
C ALA A 170 1.28 -12.30 20.96
N ASP A 171 0.56 -11.57 21.82
CA ASP A 171 0.74 -11.61 23.29
C ASP A 171 0.63 -13.03 23.85
N THR A 172 -0.52 -13.67 23.66
CA THR A 172 -0.79 -15.04 24.16
C THR A 172 -0.04 -16.13 23.42
N LYS A 173 0.53 -15.83 22.23
CA LYS A 173 1.24 -16.80 21.38
C LYS A 173 2.75 -16.55 21.31
N TYR A 174 3.27 -15.58 22.08
CA TYR A 174 4.66 -15.15 21.98
C TYR A 174 5.66 -16.27 22.27
N GLU A 175 5.44 -17.06 23.33
CA GLU A 175 6.36 -18.15 23.68
C GLU A 175 6.39 -19.23 22.58
N SER A 176 5.24 -19.53 21.97
CA SER A 176 5.14 -20.43 20.82
C SER A 176 5.84 -19.88 19.58
N LEU A 177 5.78 -18.56 19.37
CA LEU A 177 6.51 -17.88 18.29
C LEU A 177 8.02 -17.97 18.51
N ILE A 178 8.51 -17.70 19.72
CA ILE A 178 9.93 -17.82 20.05
C ILE A 178 10.43 -19.25 19.85
N ALA A 179 9.68 -20.25 20.33
CA ALA A 179 10.00 -21.65 20.11
C ALA A 179 10.03 -22.01 18.62
N ALA A 180 9.07 -21.53 17.83
CA ALA A 180 9.05 -21.76 16.38
C ALA A 180 10.23 -21.09 15.66
N ILE A 181 10.68 -19.92 16.11
CA ILE A 181 11.89 -19.28 15.58
C ILE A 181 13.13 -20.10 15.95
N ASP A 182 13.25 -20.55 17.20
CA ASP A 182 14.38 -21.37 17.67
C ASP A 182 14.48 -22.74 16.99
N GLU A 183 13.34 -23.31 16.61
CA GLU A 183 13.22 -24.57 15.87
C GLU A 183 13.23 -24.37 14.34
N GLU A 184 13.48 -23.15 13.85
CA GLU A 184 13.55 -22.80 12.43
C GLU A 184 12.26 -23.20 11.65
N LYS A 185 11.10 -23.10 12.31
CA LYS A 185 9.78 -23.42 11.74
C LYS A 185 9.15 -22.27 10.94
N ILE A 186 9.66 -21.05 11.07
CA ILE A 186 9.23 -19.88 10.28
C ILE A 186 10.02 -19.90 8.97
N LYS A 187 9.40 -20.41 7.90
CA LYS A 187 10.03 -20.53 6.57
C LYS A 187 9.76 -19.32 5.71
N GLU A 188 8.54 -18.78 5.82
CA GLU A 188 8.07 -17.63 5.07
C GLU A 188 7.54 -16.56 6.02
N HIS A 189 7.50 -15.31 5.56
CA HIS A 189 6.93 -14.22 6.37
C HIS A 189 5.44 -14.45 6.69
N ALA A 190 4.71 -15.19 5.84
CA ALA A 190 3.33 -15.57 6.08
C ALA A 190 3.15 -16.48 7.32
N ASP A 191 4.14 -17.30 7.65
CA ASP A 191 4.10 -18.19 8.83
C ASP A 191 3.98 -17.41 10.14
N LEU A 192 4.47 -16.17 10.18
CA LEU A 192 4.34 -15.29 11.35
C LEU A 192 2.87 -15.04 11.73
N LEU A 193 1.94 -15.03 10.75
CA LEU A 193 0.52 -14.82 11.02
C LEU A 193 -0.13 -15.95 11.82
N LEU A 194 0.46 -17.15 11.86
CA LEU A 194 -0.04 -18.25 12.70
C LEU A 194 0.07 -17.90 14.20
N TYR A 195 1.02 -17.03 14.52
CA TYR A 195 1.35 -16.62 15.88
C TYR A 195 0.78 -15.25 16.26
N CYS A 196 0.09 -14.57 15.35
CA CYS A 196 -0.68 -13.38 15.68
C CYS A 196 -2.09 -13.78 16.18
N GLU A 197 -2.68 -13.00 17.08
CA GLU A 197 -3.92 -13.36 17.78
C GLU A 197 -5.16 -13.24 16.91
N LYS A 198 -5.23 -12.17 16.12
CA LYS A 198 -6.40 -11.81 15.30
C LYS A 198 -6.03 -11.80 13.82
N SER A 199 -5.44 -12.89 13.37
CA SER A 199 -5.00 -13.07 11.98
C SER A 199 -5.39 -14.43 11.44
N ILE A 200 -5.52 -14.48 10.12
CA ILE A 200 -5.66 -15.70 9.36
C ILE A 200 -4.79 -15.61 8.10
N THR A 201 -4.43 -16.78 7.61
CA THR A 201 -3.90 -16.99 6.27
C THR A 201 -4.94 -17.72 5.44
N ILE A 202 -5.13 -17.33 4.19
CA ILE A 202 -6.03 -17.94 3.22
C ILE A 202 -5.16 -18.47 2.08
N ASP A 203 -5.22 -19.77 1.85
CA ASP A 203 -4.55 -20.37 0.70
C ASP A 203 -5.34 -20.02 -0.56
N THR A 204 -4.66 -19.40 -1.53
CA THR A 204 -5.26 -18.93 -2.79
C THR A 204 -5.18 -19.98 -3.89
N LYS A 205 -4.56 -21.13 -3.62
CA LYS A 205 -4.47 -22.28 -4.54
C LYS A 205 -5.72 -23.13 -4.61
N ASP A 206 -6.76 -22.82 -3.83
CA ASP A 206 -8.00 -23.59 -3.83
C ASP A 206 -8.56 -23.75 -5.26
N ASP A 207 -8.89 -24.99 -5.62
CA ASP A 207 -9.19 -25.43 -7.00
C ASP A 207 -10.67 -25.23 -7.38
N THR A 208 -11.45 -24.57 -6.52
CA THR A 208 -12.85 -24.26 -6.82
C THR A 208 -12.93 -23.26 -7.97
N ASN A 209 -13.42 -23.69 -9.14
CA ASN A 209 -13.66 -22.79 -10.27
C ASN A 209 -14.95 -21.95 -10.12
N GLU A 210 -15.73 -22.19 -9.06
CA GLU A 210 -17.00 -21.50 -8.78
C GLU A 210 -16.78 -20.25 -7.91
N PRO A 211 -16.89 -19.02 -8.45
CA PRO A 211 -16.60 -17.79 -7.70
C PRO A 211 -17.42 -17.59 -6.44
N LYS A 212 -18.68 -18.04 -6.44
CA LYS A 212 -19.56 -17.90 -5.27
C LYS A 212 -19.06 -18.76 -4.11
N GLU A 213 -18.75 -20.03 -4.37
CA GLU A 213 -18.29 -20.97 -3.33
C GLU A 213 -16.94 -20.53 -2.76
N TYR A 214 -16.03 -20.12 -3.65
CA TYR A 214 -14.72 -19.59 -3.27
C TYR A 214 -14.83 -18.36 -2.37
N LEU A 215 -15.58 -17.33 -2.80
CA LEU A 215 -15.75 -16.11 -2.02
C LEU A 215 -16.47 -16.39 -0.71
N GLU A 216 -17.50 -17.23 -0.69
CA GLU A 216 -18.19 -17.58 0.55
C GLU A 216 -17.24 -18.27 1.55
N ALA A 217 -16.36 -19.16 1.08
CA ALA A 217 -15.36 -19.82 1.91
C ALA A 217 -14.35 -18.82 2.50
N ILE A 218 -13.85 -17.90 1.68
CA ILE A 218 -12.95 -16.82 2.14
C ILE A 218 -13.62 -15.95 3.18
N TYR A 219 -14.85 -15.50 2.92
CA TYR A 219 -15.60 -14.67 3.85
C TYR A 219 -15.85 -15.39 5.18
N LYS A 220 -16.24 -16.67 5.13
CA LYS A 220 -16.42 -17.50 6.35
C LYS A 220 -15.12 -17.63 7.15
N LYS A 221 -13.99 -17.83 6.47
CA LYS A 221 -12.68 -17.89 7.11
C LYS A 221 -12.32 -16.56 7.76
N THR A 222 -12.55 -15.44 7.07
CA THR A 222 -12.33 -14.09 7.62
C THR A 222 -13.24 -13.79 8.80
N ALA A 223 -14.51 -14.19 8.75
CA ALA A 223 -15.44 -14.02 9.85
C ALA A 223 -15.05 -14.79 11.11
N SER A 224 -14.25 -15.86 11.00
CA SER A 224 -13.78 -16.60 12.19
C SER A 224 -12.80 -15.81 13.07
N LEU A 225 -12.31 -14.66 12.61
CA LEU A 225 -11.43 -13.78 13.39
C LEU A 225 -12.11 -13.19 14.63
N ALA A 226 -13.42 -12.97 14.59
CA ALA A 226 -14.18 -12.43 15.70
C ALA A 226 -15.67 -12.75 15.58
N ALA A 227 -16.33 -13.05 16.70
CA ALA A 227 -17.76 -13.37 16.72
C ALA A 227 -18.65 -12.25 16.15
N GLU A 228 -18.18 -11.00 16.23
CA GLU A 228 -18.89 -9.82 15.71
C GLU A 228 -18.91 -9.73 14.17
N LEU A 229 -18.07 -10.52 13.48
CA LEU A 229 -17.99 -10.64 12.03
C LEU A 229 -18.86 -11.78 11.47
N ASN A 230 -19.46 -12.60 12.35
CA ASN A 230 -20.31 -13.70 11.93
C ASN A 230 -21.46 -13.19 11.02
N PHE A 231 -21.76 -13.96 9.98
CA PHE A 231 -22.79 -13.62 9.02
C PHE A 231 -23.59 -14.85 8.56
N THR A 232 -24.71 -14.56 7.91
CA THR A 232 -25.65 -15.49 7.27
C THR A 232 -26.05 -14.93 5.92
N ASP A 233 -26.84 -15.68 5.15
CA ASP A 233 -27.46 -15.22 3.90
C ASP A 233 -26.46 -14.62 2.90
N PHE A 234 -25.36 -15.35 2.61
CA PHE A 234 -24.35 -14.92 1.64
C PHE A 234 -24.87 -15.02 0.21
N GLU A 235 -24.81 -13.90 -0.49
CA GLU A 235 -25.19 -13.78 -1.89
C GLU A 235 -24.09 -13.09 -2.68
N LEU A 236 -23.86 -13.57 -3.90
CA LEU A 236 -22.95 -12.97 -4.88
C LEU A 236 -23.73 -12.68 -6.16
N LYS A 237 -23.66 -11.43 -6.61
CA LYS A 237 -24.13 -11.01 -7.93
C LYS A 237 -22.95 -10.50 -8.73
N ILE A 238 -22.75 -11.07 -9.92
CA ILE A 238 -21.70 -10.66 -10.86
C ILE A 238 -22.36 -9.82 -11.96
N VAL A 239 -21.87 -8.59 -12.14
CA VAL A 239 -22.38 -7.63 -13.13
C VAL A 239 -21.23 -7.25 -14.07
N PRO A 240 -21.38 -7.41 -15.39
CA PRO A 240 -20.39 -6.89 -16.33
C PRO A 240 -20.34 -5.35 -16.24
N ASP A 241 -19.16 -4.79 -15.97
CA ASP A 241 -18.93 -3.33 -15.99
C ASP A 241 -18.44 -2.91 -17.39
N THR A 242 -17.42 -3.58 -17.91
CA THR A 242 -16.94 -3.43 -19.30
C THR A 242 -16.49 -4.79 -19.84
N ASP A 243 -16.04 -4.86 -21.10
CA ASP A 243 -15.56 -6.11 -21.73
C ASP A 243 -14.45 -6.84 -20.94
N LYS A 244 -13.78 -6.16 -20.00
CA LYS A 244 -12.65 -6.70 -19.21
C LYS A 244 -12.84 -6.63 -17.70
N PHE A 245 -13.92 -5.98 -17.23
CA PHE A 245 -14.15 -5.71 -15.82
C PHE A 245 -15.54 -6.17 -15.39
N TYR A 246 -15.60 -6.78 -14.21
CA TYR A 246 -16.83 -7.26 -13.61
C TYR A 246 -16.94 -6.66 -12.21
N ASP A 247 -18.11 -6.13 -11.90
CA ASP A 247 -18.50 -5.73 -10.56
C ASP A 247 -19.06 -6.95 -9.83
N PHE A 248 -18.48 -7.26 -8.69
CA PHE A 248 -18.96 -8.29 -7.78
C PHE A 248 -19.64 -7.58 -6.64
N ILE A 249 -20.93 -7.84 -6.51
CA ILE A 249 -21.75 -7.29 -5.44
C ILE A 249 -22.00 -8.44 -4.47
N VAL A 250 -21.33 -8.37 -3.32
CA VAL A 250 -21.55 -9.29 -2.21
C VAL A 250 -22.60 -8.72 -1.28
N SER A 251 -23.56 -9.55 -0.88
CA SER A 251 -24.51 -9.25 0.19
C SER A 251 -24.41 -10.33 1.27
N LEU A 252 -24.49 -9.92 2.53
CA LEU A 252 -24.55 -10.82 3.67
C LEU A 252 -25.32 -10.18 4.82
N LYS A 253 -25.81 -11.00 5.74
CA LYS A 253 -26.54 -10.54 6.92
C LYS A 253 -25.72 -10.76 8.19
N SER A 254 -25.44 -9.68 8.93
CA SER A 254 -24.74 -9.70 10.22
C SER A 254 -25.47 -8.84 11.24
N GLY A 255 -25.59 -9.31 12.48
CA GLY A 255 -26.29 -8.58 13.56
C GLY A 255 -27.75 -8.19 13.23
N GLY A 256 -28.42 -8.95 12.37
CA GLY A 256 -29.79 -8.66 11.90
C GLY A 256 -29.90 -7.64 10.77
N LYS A 257 -28.79 -7.03 10.32
CA LYS A 257 -28.74 -6.09 9.20
C LYS A 257 -28.13 -6.72 7.96
N ILE A 258 -28.54 -6.24 6.80
CA ILE A 258 -27.97 -6.63 5.50
C ILE A 258 -26.87 -5.63 5.15
N TYR A 259 -25.68 -6.15 4.88
CA TYR A 259 -24.54 -5.39 4.37
C TYR A 259 -24.32 -5.76 2.91
N ARG A 260 -23.88 -4.77 2.13
CA ARG A 260 -23.50 -4.94 0.72
C ARG A 260 -22.13 -4.31 0.47
N GLN A 261 -21.39 -4.86 -0.47
CA GLN A 261 -20.14 -4.30 -0.96
C GLN A 261 -19.99 -4.62 -2.43
N LYS A 262 -19.65 -3.59 -3.22
CA LYS A 262 -19.22 -3.74 -4.60
C LYS A 262 -17.71 -3.71 -4.69
N SER A 263 -17.14 -4.69 -5.36
CA SER A 263 -15.70 -4.77 -5.65
C SER A 263 -15.53 -5.00 -7.14
N SER A 264 -14.68 -4.19 -7.78
CA SER A 264 -14.43 -4.30 -9.23
C SER A 264 -13.25 -5.23 -9.47
N TYR A 265 -13.47 -6.26 -10.27
CA TYR A 265 -12.45 -7.26 -10.61
C TYR A 265 -12.12 -7.23 -12.10
N ARG A 266 -10.83 -7.37 -12.40
CA ARG A 266 -10.33 -7.53 -13.77
C ARG A 266 -10.17 -9.02 -14.06
N LEU A 267 -10.84 -9.52 -15.10
CA LEU A 267 -10.56 -10.87 -15.59
C LEU A 267 -9.44 -10.82 -16.62
N GLU A 268 -8.34 -11.53 -16.36
CA GLU A 268 -7.23 -11.62 -17.31
C GLU A 268 -7.52 -12.54 -18.51
N VAL A 269 -8.46 -13.48 -18.38
CA VAL A 269 -8.82 -14.42 -19.45
C VAL A 269 -10.32 -14.37 -19.66
N VAL A 270 -10.72 -13.87 -20.83
CA VAL A 270 -12.11 -13.73 -21.25
C VAL A 270 -12.56 -15.07 -21.83
N SER A 271 -13.17 -15.91 -21.00
CA SER A 271 -14.21 -16.81 -21.50
C SER A 271 -15.36 -16.77 -20.51
N LYS A 272 -16.58 -16.56 -21.02
CA LYS A 272 -17.80 -16.44 -20.20
C LYS A 272 -18.08 -17.69 -19.34
N ASP A 273 -17.41 -18.80 -19.65
CA ASP A 273 -17.63 -20.11 -19.05
C ASP A 273 -16.44 -20.64 -18.24
N HIS A 274 -15.31 -19.91 -18.17
CA HIS A 274 -14.14 -20.32 -17.37
C HIS A 274 -13.72 -19.19 -16.44
N PHE A 275 -14.39 -19.17 -15.29
CA PHE A 275 -13.95 -18.37 -14.16
C PHE A 275 -12.80 -19.11 -13.45
N SER A 276 -11.68 -18.43 -13.21
CA SER A 276 -10.61 -18.97 -12.38
C SER A 276 -10.55 -18.17 -11.10
N ALA A 277 -10.90 -18.82 -9.97
CA ALA A 277 -10.85 -18.23 -8.64
C ALA A 277 -9.46 -17.66 -8.29
N ARG A 278 -8.40 -18.26 -8.86
CA ARG A 278 -6.99 -17.81 -8.74
C ARG A 278 -6.73 -16.39 -9.28
N LYS A 279 -7.71 -15.74 -9.92
CA LYS A 279 -7.58 -14.41 -10.55
C LYS A 279 -8.46 -13.32 -9.94
N ILE A 280 -9.22 -13.62 -8.89
CA ILE A 280 -9.93 -12.57 -8.14
C ILE A 280 -8.87 -11.82 -7.34
N GLY A 281 -8.47 -10.63 -7.82
CA GLY A 281 -7.53 -9.79 -7.07
C GLY A 281 -8.11 -9.45 -5.70
N PHE A 282 -7.44 -9.77 -4.60
CA PHE A 282 -8.02 -9.70 -3.24
C PHE A 282 -8.31 -8.30 -2.71
N ARG A 283 -8.17 -7.26 -3.53
CA ARG A 283 -8.40 -5.89 -3.10
C ARG A 283 -9.86 -5.71 -2.70
N ASP A 284 -10.04 -5.18 -1.49
CA ASP A 284 -11.28 -4.63 -0.96
C ASP A 284 -12.40 -5.63 -0.58
N TYR A 285 -12.23 -6.96 -0.74
CA TYR A 285 -13.31 -7.90 -0.38
C TYR A 285 -13.71 -7.80 1.11
N TYR A 286 -12.71 -7.57 1.98
CA TYR A 286 -12.91 -7.49 3.41
C TYR A 286 -13.54 -6.17 3.87
N GLN A 287 -13.72 -5.18 2.98
CA GLN A 287 -14.27 -3.87 3.34
C GLN A 287 -15.71 -3.95 3.88
N ILE A 288 -16.48 -4.95 3.47
CA ILE A 288 -17.81 -5.22 4.03
C ILE A 288 -17.76 -5.52 5.53
N PHE A 289 -16.71 -6.19 6.02
CA PHE A 289 -16.49 -6.42 7.44
C PHE A 289 -16.09 -5.12 8.13
N ASN A 290 -15.29 -4.26 7.48
CA ASN A 290 -14.99 -2.93 8.02
C ASN A 290 -16.25 -2.05 8.14
N LYS A 291 -17.25 -2.21 7.25
CA LYS A 291 -18.58 -1.59 7.44
C LYS A 291 -19.29 -2.12 8.68
N ILE A 292 -19.30 -3.44 8.90
CA ILE A 292 -19.88 -4.07 10.11
C ILE A 292 -19.19 -3.56 11.38
N LEU A 293 -17.85 -3.59 11.40
CA LEU A 293 -17.04 -3.12 12.52
C LEU A 293 -17.28 -1.63 12.83
N ASN A 294 -17.45 -0.80 11.80
CA ASN A 294 -17.77 0.61 11.98
C ASN A 294 -19.16 0.82 12.61
N ASP A 295 -20.17 0.06 12.16
CA ASP A 295 -21.52 0.05 12.71
C ASP A 295 -21.57 -0.38 14.18
N GLN A 296 -20.68 -1.28 14.57
CA GLN A 296 -20.53 -1.75 15.95
C GLN A 296 -19.61 -0.86 16.80
N HIS A 297 -19.07 0.22 16.21
CA HIS A 297 -18.09 1.10 16.85
C HIS A 297 -16.83 0.35 17.35
N SER A 298 -16.46 -0.73 16.67
CA SER A 298 -15.26 -1.50 17.00
C SER A 298 -14.02 -0.63 16.80
N GLN A 299 -13.05 -0.77 17.71
CA GLN A 299 -11.73 -0.12 17.63
C GLN A 299 -10.83 -0.77 16.57
N TYR A 300 -11.25 -1.92 16.06
CA TYR A 300 -10.49 -2.71 15.10
C TYR A 300 -10.92 -2.45 13.65
N ARG A 301 -10.00 -2.61 12.72
CA ARG A 301 -10.26 -2.75 11.29
C ARG A 301 -9.56 -4.00 10.77
N LEU A 302 -10.15 -4.65 9.77
CA LEU A 302 -9.48 -5.69 9.00
C LEU A 302 -8.55 -5.05 7.99
N HIS A 303 -7.36 -5.64 7.86
CA HIS A 303 -6.32 -5.27 6.94
C HIS A 303 -5.94 -6.48 6.09
N GLU A 304 -5.73 -6.25 4.80
CA GLU A 304 -4.90 -7.13 3.99
C GLU A 304 -3.45 -7.00 4.45
N ILE A 305 -2.79 -8.13 4.63
CA ILE A 305 -1.37 -8.18 4.97
C ILE A 305 -0.58 -8.54 3.72
N LYS A 306 0.36 -7.67 3.36
CA LYS A 306 1.36 -7.93 2.36
C LYS A 306 2.65 -8.41 3.01
N PHE A 307 3.22 -9.43 2.40
CA PHE A 307 4.59 -9.89 2.63
C PHE A 307 5.47 -9.23 1.54
N ASN A 308 6.77 -9.13 1.76
CA ASN A 308 7.69 -8.26 0.99
C ASN A 308 7.62 -8.40 -0.56
N ILE A 309 8.13 -7.38 -1.26
CA ILE A 309 7.73 -6.84 -2.58
C ILE A 309 8.04 -7.75 -3.80
N ASP A 310 8.83 -8.82 -3.64
CA ASP A 310 9.31 -9.63 -4.78
C ASP A 310 8.42 -10.81 -5.17
N GLU A 311 7.36 -11.11 -4.40
CA GLU A 311 6.43 -12.18 -4.73
C GLU A 311 5.33 -11.66 -5.67
N THR A 312 5.41 -12.08 -6.94
CA THR A 312 4.52 -11.55 -7.99
C THR A 312 3.06 -11.93 -7.76
N TYR A 313 2.79 -12.99 -6.99
CA TYR A 313 1.48 -13.35 -6.43
C TYR A 313 1.73 -14.24 -5.21
N PRO A 314 1.43 -13.79 -3.97
CA PRO A 314 1.58 -14.67 -2.83
C PRO A 314 0.56 -15.80 -2.95
N GLU A 315 1.01 -17.05 -2.79
CA GLU A 315 0.14 -18.22 -2.73
C GLU A 315 -0.80 -18.13 -1.52
N VAL A 316 -0.49 -17.25 -0.57
CA VAL A 316 -1.21 -17.02 0.68
C VAL A 316 -1.64 -15.56 0.80
N LEU A 317 -2.94 -15.35 1.05
CA LEU A 317 -3.49 -14.07 1.45
C LEU A 317 -3.53 -13.96 2.98
N GLY A 318 -2.89 -12.93 3.54
CA GLY A 318 -2.95 -12.64 4.97
C GLY A 318 -4.05 -11.62 5.29
N ILE A 319 -4.82 -11.88 6.35
CA ILE A 319 -5.77 -10.90 6.92
C ILE A 319 -5.49 -10.74 8.40
N MET A 320 -5.50 -9.50 8.88
CA MET A 320 -5.33 -9.20 10.30
C MET A 320 -6.32 -8.15 10.75
N MET A 321 -6.86 -8.34 11.95
CA MET A 321 -7.69 -7.36 12.62
C MET A 321 -6.83 -6.54 13.59
N LEU A 322 -6.65 -5.25 13.29
CA LEU A 322 -5.71 -4.36 13.98
C LEU A 322 -6.43 -3.16 14.59
N THR A 323 -5.88 -2.63 15.70
CA THR A 323 -6.20 -1.27 16.13
C THR A 323 -5.32 -0.27 15.37
N LYS A 324 -5.72 1.01 15.40
CA LYS A 324 -4.93 2.10 14.78
C LYS A 324 -3.50 2.16 15.30
N GLU A 325 -3.31 1.87 16.59
CA GLU A 325 -1.98 1.86 17.21
C GLU A 325 -1.12 0.72 16.67
N GLN A 326 -1.70 -0.48 16.55
CA GLN A 326 -1.02 -1.66 16.01
C GLN A 326 -0.69 -1.49 14.52
N GLU A 327 -1.62 -0.98 13.69
CA GLU A 327 -1.37 -0.67 12.28
C GLU A 327 -0.21 0.33 12.14
N LYS A 328 -0.25 1.43 12.89
CA LYS A 328 0.80 2.45 12.84
C LYS A 328 2.15 1.89 13.26
N ALA A 329 2.19 1.05 14.29
CA ALA A 329 3.42 0.42 14.76
C ALA A 329 4.03 -0.49 13.68
N LEU A 330 3.20 -1.34 13.04
CA LEU A 330 3.65 -2.23 11.96
C LEU A 330 4.18 -1.44 10.75
N LYS A 331 3.56 -0.31 10.40
CA LYS A 331 4.03 0.58 9.31
C LYS A 331 5.37 1.26 9.59
N ILE A 332 5.84 1.29 10.84
CA ILE A 332 7.20 1.77 11.15
C ILE A 332 8.22 0.64 10.92
N HIS A 333 7.78 -0.61 11.02
CA HIS A 333 8.59 -1.83 10.93
C HIS A 333 8.19 -2.69 9.72
N GLU A 334 8.19 -2.10 8.53
CA GLU A 334 7.74 -2.71 7.25
C GLU A 334 8.63 -3.86 6.72
N THR A 335 9.34 -4.57 7.60
CA THR A 335 10.34 -5.57 7.20
C THR A 335 9.73 -6.95 6.92
N TYR A 336 8.68 -7.32 7.65
CA TYR A 336 8.13 -8.70 7.62
C TYR A 336 6.65 -8.75 7.22
N ILE A 337 5.83 -7.86 7.78
CA ILE A 337 4.37 -7.82 7.63
C ILE A 337 3.98 -6.37 7.38
N ILE A 338 3.30 -6.10 6.27
CA ILE A 338 2.89 -4.75 5.88
C ILE A 338 1.36 -4.72 5.78
N PRO A 339 0.65 -4.11 6.74
CA PRO A 339 -0.80 -4.00 6.67
C PRO A 339 -1.23 -2.96 5.62
N SER A 340 -2.39 -3.19 4.99
CA SER A 340 -3.10 -2.21 4.17
C SER A 340 -3.37 -0.93 4.96
N GLN A 341 -3.63 0.18 4.27
CA GLN A 341 -4.10 1.40 4.91
C GLN A 341 -5.61 1.35 5.08
N GLU A 342 -6.08 1.51 6.32
CA GLU A 342 -7.50 1.57 6.64
C GLU A 342 -7.86 2.88 7.34
N ASP A 343 -9.12 3.29 7.20
CA ASP A 343 -9.61 4.46 7.91
C ASP A 343 -10.20 4.08 9.27
N TYR A 344 -9.57 4.61 10.31
CA TYR A 344 -9.99 4.51 11.71
C TYR A 344 -10.79 5.71 12.18
N LYS A 345 -10.96 6.75 11.35
CA LYS A 345 -11.93 7.80 11.63
C LYS A 345 -13.32 7.17 11.62
N LYS A 346 -14.22 7.69 12.46
CA LYS A 346 -15.62 7.24 12.49
C LYS A 346 -16.27 7.60 11.15
N LYS A 347 -16.26 6.66 10.20
CA LYS A 347 -17.07 6.74 8.97
C LYS A 347 -18.55 6.73 9.35
N PHE A 348 -19.41 7.16 8.45
CA PHE A 348 -20.84 7.06 8.70
C PHE A 348 -21.26 5.60 8.90
N THR A 349 -21.98 5.35 9.99
CA THR A 349 -22.70 4.09 10.19
C THR A 349 -23.87 4.01 9.22
N THR A 350 -24.33 2.80 8.90
CA THR A 350 -25.51 2.57 8.07
C THR A 350 -26.72 3.36 8.59
N SER A 351 -26.91 3.43 9.91
CA SER A 351 -28.02 4.21 10.49
C SER A 351 -27.89 5.72 10.27
N GLN A 352 -26.67 6.26 10.28
CA GLN A 352 -26.44 7.68 9.96
C GLN A 352 -26.66 7.96 8.47
N ILE A 353 -26.27 7.01 7.60
CA ILE A 353 -26.53 7.08 6.16
C ILE A 353 -28.03 7.08 5.88
N ASP A 354 -28.78 6.14 6.47
CA ASP A 354 -30.23 6.06 6.30
C ASP A 354 -30.91 7.35 6.76
N LYS A 355 -30.50 7.88 7.92
CA LYS A 355 -31.02 9.13 8.46
C LYS A 355 -30.75 10.31 7.53
N VAL A 356 -29.53 10.45 6.99
CA VAL A 356 -29.23 11.58 6.11
C VAL A 356 -29.98 11.48 4.78
N ILE A 357 -30.17 10.27 4.24
CA ILE A 357 -31.01 10.05 3.06
C ILE A 357 -32.46 10.47 3.34
N GLU A 358 -33.00 10.15 4.52
CA GLU A 358 -34.32 10.61 4.95
C GLU A 358 -34.38 12.14 5.05
N GLU A 359 -33.37 12.77 5.65
CA GLU A 359 -33.27 14.22 5.74
C GLU A 359 -33.25 14.89 4.35
N TYR A 360 -32.48 14.35 3.40
CA TYR A 360 -32.47 14.81 2.01
C TYR A 360 -33.82 14.70 1.31
N SER A 361 -34.54 13.60 1.56
CA SER A 361 -35.92 13.43 1.09
C SER A 361 -36.85 14.49 1.69
N ASN A 362 -36.76 14.74 3.00
CA ASN A 362 -37.63 15.66 3.74
C ASN A 362 -37.47 17.13 3.31
N ILE A 363 -36.26 17.54 2.93
CA ILE A 363 -36.03 18.88 2.37
C ILE A 363 -36.31 18.96 0.85
N GLY A 364 -36.79 17.88 0.25
CA GLY A 364 -37.21 17.82 -1.14
C GLY A 364 -36.06 17.75 -2.15
N LEU A 365 -34.85 17.31 -1.78
CA LEU A 365 -33.77 17.11 -2.76
C LEU A 365 -34.14 16.01 -3.78
N PHE A 366 -34.87 14.99 -3.33
CA PHE A 366 -35.28 13.88 -4.19
C PHE A 366 -36.67 14.09 -4.82
N SER A 367 -37.25 15.30 -4.77
CA SER A 367 -38.63 15.53 -5.22
C SER A 367 -38.85 15.24 -6.71
N ASN A 368 -37.78 15.27 -7.50
CA ASN A 368 -37.83 15.02 -8.96
C ASN A 368 -37.40 13.60 -9.33
N LEU A 369 -37.08 12.76 -8.33
CA LEU A 369 -36.72 11.36 -8.54
C LEU A 369 -37.95 10.48 -8.36
N SER A 370 -38.09 9.50 -9.25
CA SER A 370 -39.05 8.41 -9.04
C SER A 370 -38.64 7.53 -7.86
N ALA A 371 -39.60 6.81 -7.29
CA ALA A 371 -39.32 5.82 -6.24
C ALA A 371 -38.28 4.78 -6.68
N ALA A 372 -38.29 4.37 -7.95
CA ALA A 372 -37.29 3.45 -8.49
C ALA A 372 -35.88 4.06 -8.50
N GLN A 373 -35.74 5.34 -8.86
CA GLN A 373 -34.45 6.04 -8.82
C GLN A 373 -33.93 6.24 -7.39
N ILE A 374 -34.82 6.53 -6.45
CA ILE A 374 -34.47 6.65 -5.02
C ILE A 374 -34.00 5.29 -4.49
N ASN A 375 -34.72 4.21 -4.80
CA ASN A 375 -34.33 2.87 -4.36
C ASN A 375 -33.00 2.44 -4.97
N LEU A 376 -32.78 2.67 -6.26
CA LEU A 376 -31.49 2.40 -6.90
C LEU A 376 -30.36 3.22 -6.26
N GLY A 377 -30.60 4.50 -5.94
CA GLY A 377 -29.63 5.32 -5.23
C GLY A 377 -29.30 4.75 -3.85
N LYS A 378 -30.30 4.28 -3.09
CA LYS A 378 -30.07 3.59 -1.80
C LYS A 378 -29.26 2.30 -1.95
N GLU A 379 -29.52 1.51 -2.99
CA GLU A 379 -28.74 0.31 -3.29
C GLU A 379 -27.28 0.65 -3.59
N ASN A 380 -27.04 1.65 -4.45
CA ASN A 380 -25.70 2.13 -4.78
C ASN A 380 -24.95 2.62 -3.52
N VAL A 381 -25.63 3.39 -2.65
CA VAL A 381 -25.05 3.83 -1.37
C VAL A 381 -24.67 2.64 -0.49
N ALA A 382 -25.53 1.62 -0.38
CA ALA A 382 -25.23 0.43 0.41
C ALA A 382 -24.01 -0.33 -0.12
N GLU A 383 -23.84 -0.36 -1.44
CA GLU A 383 -22.78 -1.10 -2.14
C GLU A 383 -21.40 -0.40 -2.10
N GLN A 384 -21.35 0.92 -2.12
CA GLN A 384 -20.10 1.69 -2.14
C GLN A 384 -19.55 2.01 -0.73
N GLU A 385 -18.32 2.53 -0.66
CA GLU A 385 -17.83 3.23 0.53
C GLU A 385 -18.41 4.64 0.61
N ASN A 386 -18.76 5.10 1.81
CA ASN A 386 -19.32 6.44 2.03
C ASN A 386 -18.51 7.17 3.11
N ASN A 387 -17.52 7.92 2.68
CA ASN A 387 -16.60 8.68 3.51
C ASN A 387 -17.12 10.10 3.80
N ASN A 388 -17.99 10.63 2.94
CA ASN A 388 -18.57 11.96 3.10
C ASN A 388 -20.02 12.00 2.57
N TYR A 389 -20.73 13.07 2.90
CA TYR A 389 -22.11 13.28 2.48
C TYR A 389 -22.28 13.53 0.97
N ILE A 390 -21.23 13.99 0.28
CA ILE A 390 -21.24 14.21 -1.17
C ILE A 390 -21.31 12.85 -1.88
N GLU A 391 -20.55 11.85 -1.43
CA GLU A 391 -20.59 10.48 -1.99
C GLU A 391 -21.98 9.85 -1.86
N ILE A 392 -22.63 10.04 -0.70
CA ILE A 392 -24.01 9.56 -0.48
C ILE A 392 -24.97 10.19 -1.50
N LEU A 393 -24.92 11.51 -1.67
CA LEU A 393 -25.80 12.20 -2.64
C LEU A 393 -25.45 11.88 -4.09
N SER A 394 -24.18 11.65 -4.39
CA SER A 394 -23.70 11.37 -5.76
C SER A 394 -24.22 10.04 -6.30
N ALA A 395 -24.65 9.12 -5.41
CA ALA A 395 -25.28 7.86 -5.79
C ALA A 395 -26.70 8.03 -6.37
N PHE A 396 -27.33 9.19 -6.15
CA PHE A 396 -28.67 9.51 -6.67
C PHE A 396 -28.56 10.28 -8.00
N PRO A 397 -29.32 9.86 -9.03
CA PRO A 397 -29.18 10.44 -10.36
C PRO A 397 -29.62 11.90 -10.40
N ASN A 398 -28.91 12.73 -11.15
CA ASN A 398 -29.24 14.14 -11.39
C ASN A 398 -29.37 14.99 -10.12
N ILE A 399 -28.68 14.65 -9.03
CA ILE A 399 -28.60 15.49 -7.82
C ILE A 399 -27.31 16.29 -7.80
N ILE A 400 -26.17 15.60 -7.96
CA ILE A 400 -24.85 16.22 -8.07
C ILE A 400 -24.30 15.94 -9.45
N TYR A 401 -23.71 16.96 -10.07
CA TYR A 401 -22.92 16.80 -11.28
C TYR A 401 -21.43 16.88 -10.95
N SER A 402 -20.69 15.81 -11.26
CA SER A 402 -19.23 15.78 -11.18
C SER A 402 -18.65 16.25 -12.51
N ILE A 403 -17.99 17.39 -12.50
CA ILE A 403 -17.33 17.96 -13.66
C ILE A 403 -16.07 17.14 -13.94
N PRO A 404 -15.89 16.61 -15.17
CA PRO A 404 -14.70 15.82 -15.48
C PRO A 404 -13.45 16.70 -15.47
N ASN A 405 -12.35 16.17 -14.91
CA ASN A 405 -11.07 16.88 -14.82
C ASN A 405 -10.44 17.21 -16.18
N SER A 406 -10.82 16.47 -17.22
CA SER A 406 -10.43 16.75 -18.60
C SER A 406 -11.62 16.56 -19.53
N LEU A 407 -11.68 17.37 -20.59
CA LEU A 407 -12.74 17.29 -21.58
C LEU A 407 -12.59 16.04 -22.46
N PRO A 408 -13.51 15.06 -22.39
CA PRO A 408 -13.39 13.82 -23.17
C PRO A 408 -13.61 14.06 -24.67
N ASN A 409 -14.33 15.13 -25.03
CA ASN A 409 -14.57 15.57 -26.41
C ASN A 409 -14.57 17.09 -26.47
N PHE A 410 -13.75 17.69 -27.33
CA PHE A 410 -13.63 19.15 -27.51
C PHE A 410 -14.73 19.80 -28.34
N LYS A 411 -15.44 19.02 -29.15
CA LYS A 411 -16.37 19.56 -30.14
C LYS A 411 -17.63 20.11 -29.48
N ASP A 412 -18.16 19.39 -28.49
CA ASP A 412 -19.47 19.66 -27.89
C ASP A 412 -19.42 19.86 -26.36
N SER A 413 -18.23 20.03 -25.77
CA SER A 413 -18.00 20.04 -24.32
C SER A 413 -18.95 20.95 -23.54
N TYR A 414 -19.07 22.21 -23.98
CA TYR A 414 -19.91 23.19 -23.28
C TYR A 414 -21.40 22.97 -23.53
N ALA A 415 -21.79 22.37 -24.65
CA ALA A 415 -23.17 22.00 -24.90
C ALA A 415 -23.60 20.82 -24.02
N GLU A 416 -22.74 19.82 -23.85
CA GLU A 416 -22.96 18.71 -22.91
C GLU A 416 -23.04 19.23 -21.48
N LEU A 417 -22.07 20.04 -21.05
CA LEU A 417 -22.08 20.65 -19.72
C LEU A 417 -23.36 21.46 -19.44
N THR A 418 -23.82 22.25 -20.42
CA THR A 418 -25.08 23.01 -20.34
C THR A 418 -26.29 22.08 -20.16
N LYS A 419 -26.31 20.91 -20.79
CA LYS A 419 -27.38 19.90 -20.61
C LYS A 419 -27.32 19.25 -19.23
N GLU A 420 -26.14 19.02 -18.68
CA GLU A 420 -26.00 18.45 -17.33
C GLU A 420 -26.52 19.43 -16.25
N TYR A 421 -26.27 20.73 -16.40
CA TYR A 421 -26.85 21.77 -15.54
C TYR A 421 -28.39 21.81 -15.63
N SER A 422 -28.95 21.53 -16.81
CA SER A 422 -30.40 21.36 -16.97
C SER A 422 -30.94 20.19 -16.14
N LYS A 423 -30.24 19.05 -16.15
CA LYS A 423 -30.65 17.86 -15.40
C LYS A 423 -30.62 18.09 -13.90
N ILE A 424 -29.51 18.61 -13.35
CA ILE A 424 -29.39 18.81 -11.90
C ILE A 424 -30.27 19.94 -11.37
N SER A 425 -30.65 20.91 -12.20
CA SER A 425 -31.64 21.93 -11.84
C SER A 425 -33.09 21.47 -12.03
N HIS A 426 -33.29 20.19 -12.39
CA HIS A 426 -34.61 19.59 -12.63
C HIS A 426 -35.41 20.35 -13.67
N ASN A 427 -34.74 20.77 -14.75
CA ASN A 427 -35.27 21.58 -15.84
C ASN A 427 -35.80 22.96 -15.40
N GLN A 428 -35.41 23.48 -14.23
CA GLN A 428 -35.63 24.91 -13.94
C GLN A 428 -34.74 25.76 -14.84
N PHE A 429 -33.46 25.40 -14.96
CA PHE A 429 -32.63 25.87 -16.05
C PHE A 429 -32.90 24.97 -17.26
N ASN A 430 -33.75 25.42 -18.19
CA ASN A 430 -34.16 24.63 -19.37
C ASN A 430 -33.61 25.22 -20.68
N PRO A 431 -32.32 25.01 -21.00
CA PRO A 431 -31.72 25.48 -22.22
C PRO A 431 -32.23 24.70 -23.45
N THR A 432 -32.65 25.43 -24.48
CA THR A 432 -33.07 24.89 -25.77
C THR A 432 -32.18 25.43 -26.89
N ASN A 433 -32.21 24.79 -28.07
CA ASN A 433 -31.39 25.19 -29.23
C ASN A 433 -29.90 25.34 -28.90
N ILE A 434 -29.36 24.41 -28.10
CA ILE A 434 -27.97 24.43 -27.66
C ILE A 434 -27.08 24.11 -28.85
N SER A 435 -26.13 24.99 -29.15
CA SER A 435 -25.09 24.78 -30.15
C SER A 435 -23.74 25.19 -29.58
N ASN A 436 -22.70 24.41 -29.88
CA ASN A 436 -21.32 24.72 -29.54
C ASN A 436 -20.46 24.67 -30.80
N ILE A 437 -19.71 25.74 -31.07
CA ILE A 437 -18.84 25.82 -32.25
C ILE A 437 -17.40 26.03 -31.77
N PHE A 438 -16.60 24.97 -31.86
CA PHE A 438 -15.19 25.00 -31.48
C PHE A 438 -14.28 25.37 -32.67
N ASP A 439 -13.49 26.43 -32.50
CA ASP A 439 -12.41 26.81 -33.40
C ASP A 439 -11.07 26.32 -32.85
N LYS A 440 -10.53 25.28 -33.50
CA LYS A 440 -9.25 24.65 -33.14
C LYS A 440 -8.06 25.60 -33.28
N LYS A 441 -8.10 26.58 -34.20
CA LYS A 441 -6.98 27.51 -34.43
C LYS A 441 -6.84 28.50 -33.29
N THR A 442 -7.95 29.04 -32.82
CA THR A 442 -7.97 30.03 -31.73
C THR A 442 -8.14 29.40 -30.35
N LYS A 443 -8.40 28.08 -30.29
CA LYS A 443 -8.75 27.34 -29.06
C LYS A 443 -9.93 27.98 -28.32
N LYS A 444 -10.92 28.46 -29.07
CA LYS A 444 -12.13 29.09 -28.54
C LYS A 444 -13.37 28.29 -28.94
N SER A 445 -14.34 28.24 -28.04
CA SER A 445 -15.64 27.62 -28.24
C SER A 445 -16.73 28.67 -28.09
N THR A 446 -17.60 28.79 -29.08
CA THR A 446 -18.77 29.68 -28.99
C THR A 446 -19.99 28.86 -28.60
N LEU A 447 -20.42 29.01 -27.34
CA LEU A 447 -21.64 28.41 -26.82
C LEU A 447 -22.83 29.33 -27.09
N LYS A 448 -23.91 28.76 -27.62
CA LYS A 448 -25.21 29.45 -27.79
C LYS A 448 -26.35 28.57 -27.34
N PHE A 449 -27.35 29.14 -26.69
CA PHE A 449 -28.59 28.47 -26.33
C PHE A 449 -29.70 29.49 -26.04
N LYS A 450 -30.92 29.03 -25.81
CA LYS A 450 -32.06 29.83 -25.37
C LYS A 450 -32.59 29.35 -24.04
N VAL A 451 -32.99 30.27 -23.16
CA VAL A 451 -33.78 29.97 -21.97
C VAL A 451 -35.06 30.80 -22.05
N GLY A 452 -36.20 30.11 -22.13
CA GLY A 452 -37.46 30.73 -22.54
C GLY A 452 -37.31 31.44 -23.89
N ASN A 453 -37.60 32.74 -23.93
CA ASN A 453 -37.52 33.55 -25.15
C ASN A 453 -36.18 34.30 -25.33
N LYS A 454 -35.27 34.22 -24.34
CA LYS A 454 -33.99 34.93 -24.38
C LYS A 454 -32.91 34.07 -25.01
N SER A 455 -32.07 34.68 -25.83
CA SER A 455 -30.94 34.01 -26.49
C SER A 455 -29.64 34.42 -25.82
N TYR A 456 -28.79 33.44 -25.56
CA TYR A 456 -27.53 33.58 -24.84
C TYR A 456 -26.37 33.15 -25.73
N THR A 457 -25.25 33.87 -25.67
CA THR A 457 -24.03 33.54 -26.42
C THR A 457 -22.81 33.92 -25.59
N LYS A 458 -21.85 33.00 -25.47
CA LYS A 458 -20.58 33.24 -24.79
C LYS A 458 -19.44 32.59 -25.58
N VAL A 459 -18.34 33.31 -25.70
CA VAL A 459 -17.08 32.77 -26.23
C VAL A 459 -16.24 32.35 -25.04
N LEU A 460 -15.89 31.06 -24.99
CA LEU A 460 -15.14 30.41 -23.93
C LEU A 460 -13.82 29.88 -24.50
N ARG A 461 -12.78 29.80 -23.69
CA ARG A 461 -11.48 29.23 -24.08
C ARG A 461 -11.45 27.74 -23.76
N ILE A 462 -10.54 27.02 -24.39
CA ILE A 462 -10.17 25.66 -23.96
C ILE A 462 -8.65 25.64 -23.86
N SER A 463 -8.13 25.66 -22.62
CA SER A 463 -6.69 25.54 -22.36
C SER A 463 -6.41 24.14 -21.85
N ASP A 464 -5.49 23.43 -22.50
CA ASP A 464 -4.95 22.15 -22.02
C ASP A 464 -5.99 21.14 -21.52
N TYR A 465 -7.09 20.98 -22.29
CA TYR A 465 -8.18 20.05 -21.97
C TYR A 465 -9.08 20.46 -20.79
N PHE A 466 -8.91 21.66 -20.23
CA PHE A 466 -9.72 22.16 -19.11
C PHE A 466 -10.88 23.07 -19.56
N ILE A 467 -11.92 23.09 -18.74
CA ILE A 467 -13.09 23.97 -18.85
C ILE A 467 -12.71 25.39 -18.44
N ASP A 468 -13.17 26.39 -19.19
CA ASP A 468 -13.02 27.81 -18.84
C ASP A 468 -13.90 28.18 -17.65
N LEU A 469 -13.30 28.73 -16.59
CA LEU A 469 -14.02 29.12 -15.37
C LEU A 469 -15.13 30.13 -15.65
N TYR A 470 -15.00 30.96 -16.69
CA TYR A 470 -16.05 31.90 -17.12
C TYR A 470 -17.33 31.23 -17.61
N PHE A 471 -17.32 29.91 -17.83
CA PHE A 471 -18.54 29.14 -18.09
C PHE A 471 -19.47 29.16 -16.87
N PHE A 472 -18.93 28.94 -15.67
CA PHE A 472 -19.72 28.81 -14.45
C PHE A 472 -20.41 30.13 -14.12
N GLU A 473 -19.65 31.23 -14.09
CA GLU A 473 -20.17 32.59 -13.94
C GLU A 473 -21.26 32.91 -14.97
N PHE A 474 -21.06 32.49 -16.23
CA PHE A 474 -22.03 32.73 -17.28
C PHE A 474 -23.35 32.00 -17.00
N ILE A 475 -23.32 30.73 -16.61
CA ILE A 475 -24.53 29.97 -16.29
C ILE A 475 -25.25 30.58 -15.07
N GLU A 476 -24.51 31.01 -14.05
CA GLU A 476 -25.10 31.68 -12.89
C GLU A 476 -25.79 33.00 -13.25
N LEU A 477 -25.16 33.82 -14.10
CA LEU A 477 -25.77 35.05 -14.62
C LEU A 477 -27.07 34.74 -15.36
N VAL A 478 -27.07 33.73 -16.24
CA VAL A 478 -28.29 33.33 -16.95
C VAL A 478 -29.37 32.84 -15.97
N ALA A 479 -29.01 32.05 -14.96
CA ALA A 479 -29.94 31.60 -13.93
C ALA A 479 -30.56 32.77 -13.15
N ALA A 480 -29.74 33.75 -12.74
CA ALA A 480 -30.20 34.94 -12.05
C ALA A 480 -31.14 35.81 -12.91
N GLU A 481 -30.79 36.04 -14.18
CA GLU A 481 -31.62 36.80 -15.12
C GLU A 481 -32.98 36.16 -15.42
N ASN A 482 -33.05 34.83 -15.36
CA ASN A 482 -34.29 34.07 -15.54
C ASN A 482 -35.03 33.81 -14.23
N LYS A 483 -34.53 34.35 -13.10
CA LYS A 483 -35.16 34.27 -11.78
C LYS A 483 -35.51 32.84 -11.38
N LEU A 484 -34.57 31.91 -11.59
CA LEU A 484 -34.77 30.52 -11.16
C LEU A 484 -35.00 30.46 -9.64
N ASN A 485 -35.78 29.47 -9.18
CA ASN A 485 -36.13 29.32 -7.76
C ASN A 485 -34.98 28.71 -6.93
N GLY A 486 -33.82 28.50 -7.55
CA GLY A 486 -32.61 28.01 -6.93
C GLY A 486 -31.36 28.53 -7.62
N LYS A 487 -30.21 28.15 -7.09
CA LYS A 487 -28.89 28.50 -7.60
C LYS A 487 -28.02 27.26 -7.70
N PHE A 488 -27.04 27.32 -8.59
CA PHE A 488 -25.95 26.35 -8.62
C PHE A 488 -24.95 26.70 -7.52
N TYR A 489 -24.42 25.69 -6.85
CA TYR A 489 -23.44 25.81 -5.79
C TYR A 489 -22.32 24.81 -6.00
N ASP A 490 -21.09 25.28 -5.91
CA ASP A 490 -19.90 24.44 -5.97
C ASP A 490 -19.65 23.79 -4.61
N LEU A 491 -19.40 22.48 -4.63
CA LEU A 491 -19.14 21.67 -3.46
C LEU A 491 -17.64 21.56 -3.20
N HIS A 492 -17.24 21.67 -1.93
CA HIS A 492 -15.87 21.43 -1.52
C HIS A 492 -15.59 19.92 -1.46
N THR A 493 -14.74 19.44 -2.35
CA THR A 493 -14.44 18.00 -2.53
C THR A 493 -13.11 17.57 -1.92
N GLY A 494 -12.41 18.46 -1.20
CA GLY A 494 -11.10 18.14 -0.62
C GLY A 494 -10.00 17.86 -1.66
N GLY A 495 -10.18 18.29 -2.91
CA GLY A 495 -9.24 18.09 -4.01
C GLY A 495 -9.70 17.11 -5.09
N GLU A 496 -10.85 16.45 -4.90
CA GLU A 496 -11.38 15.46 -5.85
C GLU A 496 -12.35 16.07 -6.88
N GLY A 497 -11.79 16.80 -7.85
CA GLY A 497 -12.56 17.38 -8.96
C GLY A 497 -13.63 18.39 -8.53
N SER A 498 -14.25 19.06 -9.50
CA SER A 498 -15.32 20.03 -9.21
C SER A 498 -16.68 19.34 -9.23
N LYS A 499 -17.50 19.55 -8.19
CA LYS A 499 -18.85 19.00 -8.09
C LYS A 499 -19.85 20.12 -7.85
N VAL A 500 -21.00 20.06 -8.52
CA VAL A 500 -22.02 21.12 -8.51
C VAL A 500 -23.38 20.55 -8.15
N ILE A 501 -24.13 21.29 -7.35
CA ILE A 501 -25.52 20.99 -6.97
C ILE A 501 -26.42 22.21 -7.22
N PHE A 502 -27.67 21.98 -7.58
CA PHE A 502 -28.67 23.04 -7.67
C PHE A 502 -29.60 23.01 -6.46
N LEU A 503 -29.71 24.11 -5.73
CA LEU A 503 -30.47 24.19 -4.48
C LEU A 503 -31.37 25.42 -4.45
N THR A 504 -32.58 25.27 -3.94
CA THR A 504 -33.39 26.42 -3.48
C THR A 504 -32.75 27.06 -2.26
N LYS A 505 -33.06 28.33 -1.99
CA LYS A 505 -32.56 29.02 -0.79
C LYS A 505 -32.84 28.24 0.50
N LYS A 506 -34.05 27.70 0.65
CA LYS A 506 -34.46 26.92 1.82
C LYS A 506 -33.63 25.65 1.99
N GLN A 507 -33.35 24.93 0.90
CA GLN A 507 -32.51 23.73 0.92
C GLN A 507 -31.07 24.08 1.28
N TYR A 508 -30.51 25.12 0.65
CA TYR A 508 -29.16 25.60 0.93
C TYR A 508 -28.98 25.99 2.40
N ASP A 509 -29.88 26.83 2.93
CA ASP A 509 -29.84 27.28 4.32
C ASP A 509 -29.90 26.08 5.29
N TYR A 510 -30.78 25.09 5.04
CA TYR A 510 -30.91 23.90 5.87
C TYR A 510 -29.66 23.03 5.82
N ILE A 511 -29.13 22.75 4.63
CA ILE A 511 -27.92 21.93 4.43
C ILE A 511 -26.73 22.57 5.15
N ARG A 512 -26.57 23.90 5.02
CA ARG A 512 -25.48 24.65 5.65
C ARG A 512 -25.61 24.66 7.18
N ALA A 513 -26.81 24.92 7.70
CA ALA A 513 -27.07 24.92 9.14
C ALA A 513 -26.80 23.57 9.81
N ASN A 514 -27.10 22.47 9.11
CA ASN A 514 -26.92 21.10 9.60
C ASN A 514 -25.58 20.47 9.19
N LYS A 515 -24.71 21.22 8.50
CA LYS A 515 -23.39 20.76 8.01
C LYS A 515 -23.48 19.46 7.18
N LEU A 516 -24.53 19.33 6.37
CA LEU A 516 -24.75 18.17 5.52
C LEU A 516 -23.89 18.21 4.24
N LEU A 517 -23.45 19.39 3.80
CA LEU A 517 -22.49 19.55 2.71
C LEU A 517 -21.54 20.70 3.02
N LEU A 518 -20.34 20.64 2.44
CA LEU A 518 -19.37 21.73 2.44
C LEU A 518 -19.39 22.39 1.06
N PHE A 519 -19.48 23.72 1.05
CA PHE A 519 -19.49 24.53 -0.17
C PHE A 519 -18.15 25.21 -0.36
N LEU A 520 -17.75 25.42 -1.61
CA LEU A 520 -16.66 26.34 -1.96
C LEU A 520 -17.25 27.76 -1.86
N ASP A 521 -17.23 28.35 -0.66
CA ASP A 521 -17.55 29.77 -0.54
C ASP A 521 -16.43 30.57 -1.22
N PRO A 522 -16.74 31.65 -1.96
CA PRO A 522 -15.70 32.60 -2.34
C PRO A 522 -15.05 33.11 -1.05
N GLU A 523 -13.72 33.07 -0.97
CA GLU A 523 -13.00 33.74 0.12
C GLU A 523 -13.54 35.17 0.21
N PRO A 524 -13.83 35.70 1.41
CA PRO A 524 -14.15 37.11 1.53
C PRO A 524 -12.99 37.89 0.91
N GLU A 525 -13.29 38.75 -0.07
CA GLU A 525 -12.35 39.76 -0.55
C GLU A 525 -11.79 40.45 0.70
N TYR A 526 -10.49 40.25 0.96
CA TYR A 526 -9.79 41.10 1.88
C TYR A 526 -9.79 42.49 1.23
N ASP A 527 -10.65 43.37 1.73
CA ASP A 527 -10.57 44.80 1.44
C ASP A 527 -9.14 45.25 1.78
N GLU A 528 -8.35 45.61 0.76
CA GLU A 528 -7.04 46.28 0.91
C GLU A 528 -7.17 47.69 1.51
#